data_AF-A0A6I2G408-F1
#
_entry.id   AF-A0A6I2G408-F1
#
_cell.length_a   1.000
_cell.length_b   1.000
_cell.length_c   1.000
_cell.angle_alpha   90.00
_cell.angle_beta   90.00
_cell.angle_gamma   90.00
#
_symmetry.space_group_name_H-M   'P 1'
#
loop_
_entity.id
_entity.type
_entity.pdbx_description
1 polymer ?
#
loop_
_entity_poly.entity_id
_entity_poly.type
_entity_poly.pdbx_seq_one_letter_code
_entity_poly.pdbx_strand_id
1 'polypeptide(L)'
;MKQVRDSLAEELPWLMWLPTDARTQCAEELHSQMLAGTEAIPSLTVSQLLREWQATAEIYSDPELAQRLRGPFDTTDAVEVERPSTVVG
;
A
#
# COMPACT_ATOMS: atom_id res chain seq x y z
N MET A 1 24.21 4.62 0.53
CA MET A 1 22.85 4.02 0.42
C MET A 1 22.54 2.94 1.47
N LYS A 2 23.51 2.21 2.05
CA LYS A 2 23.25 1.18 3.08
C LYS A 2 22.62 1.74 4.38
N GLN A 3 23.07 2.91 4.83
CA GLN A 3 22.69 3.49 6.13
C GLN A 3 21.23 3.97 6.22
N VAL A 4 20.63 4.44 5.11
CA VAL A 4 19.22 4.88 5.08
C VAL A 4 18.26 3.69 5.20
N ARG A 5 18.64 2.54 4.62
CA ARG A 5 17.82 1.34 4.63
C ARG A 5 17.76 0.70 6.02
N ASP A 6 18.86 0.73 6.74
CA ASP A 6 18.92 0.16 8.09
C ASP A 6 18.09 1.02 9.07
N SER A 7 18.16 2.37 8.99
CA SER A 7 17.33 3.26 9.82
C SER A 7 15.83 3.20 9.49
N LEU A 8 15.45 3.02 8.23
CA LEU A 8 14.03 2.94 7.85
C LEU A 8 13.36 1.65 8.36
N ALA A 9 14.13 0.55 8.45
CA ALA A 9 13.63 -0.70 9.03
C ALA A 9 13.41 -0.62 10.55
N GLU A 10 14.17 0.24 11.25
CA GLU A 10 13.95 0.53 12.66
C GLU A 10 12.66 1.35 12.88
N GLU A 11 12.45 2.38 12.07
CA GLU A 11 11.28 3.27 12.17
C GLU A 11 9.99 2.64 11.61
N LEU A 12 10.12 1.78 10.59
CA LEU A 12 9.00 1.13 9.88
C LEU A 12 9.25 -0.38 9.77
N PRO A 13 9.15 -1.13 10.89
CA PRO A 13 9.48 -2.56 10.93
C PRO A 13 8.65 -3.39 9.95
N TRP A 14 7.42 -2.96 9.64
CA TRP A 14 6.52 -3.65 8.72
C TRP A 14 7.02 -3.70 7.26
N LEU A 15 7.98 -2.85 6.88
CA LEU A 15 8.58 -2.89 5.53
C LEU A 15 9.26 -4.23 5.21
N MET A 16 9.65 -5.00 6.22
CA MET A 16 10.28 -6.30 6.03
C MET A 16 9.36 -7.33 5.37
N TRP A 17 8.04 -7.17 5.49
CA TRP A 17 7.05 -8.09 4.92
C TRP A 17 6.73 -7.79 3.46
N LEU A 18 6.98 -6.57 2.98
CA LEU A 18 6.73 -6.24 1.57
C LEU A 18 7.68 -7.00 0.62
N PRO A 19 7.23 -7.41 -0.58
CA PRO A 19 8.13 -7.82 -1.66
C PRO A 19 9.07 -6.68 -2.08
N THR A 20 10.21 -7.02 -2.71
CA THR A 20 11.22 -6.02 -3.14
C THR A 20 10.64 -4.92 -4.03
N ASP A 21 9.81 -5.29 -5.00
CA ASP A 21 9.20 -4.32 -5.92
C ASP A 21 8.24 -3.39 -5.20
N ALA A 22 7.42 -3.95 -4.30
CA ALA A 22 6.48 -3.19 -3.47
C ALA A 22 7.18 -2.24 -2.49
N ARG A 23 8.33 -2.64 -1.91
CA ARG A 23 9.16 -1.73 -1.08
C ARG A 23 9.67 -0.55 -1.88
N THR A 24 10.09 -0.80 -3.12
CA THR A 24 10.62 0.25 -4.01
C THR A 24 9.51 1.24 -4.37
N GLN A 25 8.34 0.74 -4.77
CA GLN A 25 7.17 1.56 -5.05
C GLN A 25 6.73 2.39 -3.84
N CYS A 26 6.67 1.80 -2.65
CA CYS A 26 6.35 2.51 -1.42
C CYS A 26 7.30 3.68 -1.16
N ALA A 27 8.61 3.46 -1.31
CA ALA A 27 9.61 4.50 -1.12
C ALA A 27 9.46 5.64 -2.15
N GLU A 28 9.18 5.32 -3.41
CA GLU A 28 8.96 6.29 -4.47
C GLU A 28 7.71 7.15 -4.23
N GLU A 29 6.59 6.52 -3.85
CA GLU A 29 5.34 7.22 -3.56
C GLU A 29 5.47 8.14 -2.33
N LEU A 30 6.10 7.66 -1.25
CA LEU A 30 6.37 8.48 -0.06
C LEU A 30 7.27 9.67 -0.40
N HIS A 31 8.33 9.44 -1.17
CA HIS A 31 9.24 10.50 -1.59
C HIS A 31 8.52 11.53 -2.47
N SER A 32 7.72 11.08 -3.43
CA SER A 32 6.93 11.95 -4.31
C SER A 32 5.97 12.84 -3.52
N GLN A 33 5.27 12.26 -2.53
CA GLN A 33 4.35 13.02 -1.68
C GLN A 33 5.06 14.00 -0.74
N MET A 34 6.25 13.66 -0.25
CA MET A 34 7.07 14.58 0.55
C MET A 34 7.58 15.77 -0.29
N LEU A 35 7.98 15.54 -1.55
CA LEU A 35 8.40 16.62 -2.46
C LEU A 35 7.23 17.51 -2.91
N ALA A 36 6.02 16.95 -3.01
CA ALA A 36 4.81 17.71 -3.32
C ALA A 36 4.32 18.55 -2.12
N GLY A 37 4.66 18.14 -0.90
CA GLY A 37 4.33 18.85 0.33
C GLY A 37 5.24 20.06 0.57
N THR A 38 4.66 21.25 0.70
CA THR A 38 5.38 22.48 1.07
C THR A 38 5.39 22.75 2.58
N GLU A 39 4.83 21.83 3.39
CA GLU A 39 4.56 22.04 4.80
C GLU A 39 5.56 21.32 5.73
N ALA A 40 5.86 21.93 6.87
CA ALA A 40 6.81 21.44 7.87
C ALA A 40 6.29 20.29 8.77
N ILE A 41 5.05 19.84 8.56
CA ILE A 41 4.39 18.75 9.31
C ILE A 41 4.03 17.64 8.31
N PRO A 42 4.11 16.34 8.68
CA PRO A 42 3.63 15.27 7.82
C PRO A 42 2.20 15.55 7.41
N SER A 43 1.99 15.78 6.11
CA SER A 43 0.65 16.04 5.60
C SER A 43 -0.25 14.84 5.90
N LEU A 44 -1.55 15.09 6.05
CA LEU A 44 -2.55 14.02 6.21
C LEU A 44 -2.42 12.96 5.11
N THR A 45 -2.02 13.39 3.90
CA THR A 45 -1.72 12.54 2.75
C THR A 45 -0.57 11.57 2.98
N VAL A 46 0.58 12.03 3.52
CA VAL A 46 1.72 11.14 3.82
C VAL A 46 1.36 10.15 4.92
N SER A 47 0.63 10.61 5.95
CA SER A 47 0.16 9.73 7.03
C SER A 47 -0.82 8.67 6.53
N GLN A 48 -1.66 9.03 5.57
CA GLN A 48 -2.59 8.10 4.93
C GLN A 48 -1.84 7.07 4.08
N LEU A 49 -0.87 7.52 3.29
CA LEU A 49 -0.04 6.65 2.45
C LEU A 49 0.74 5.62 3.29
N LEU A 50 1.29 6.02 4.44
CA LEU A 50 1.94 5.09 5.37
C LEU A 50 0.97 4.00 5.87
N ARG A 51 -0.27 4.34 6.21
CA ARG A 51 -1.28 3.36 6.64
C ARG A 51 -1.65 2.38 5.53
N GLU A 52 -1.78 2.85 4.31
CA GLU A 52 -2.09 2.01 3.14
C GLU A 52 -0.98 1.00 2.86
N TRP A 53 0.27 1.45 2.91
CA TRP A 53 1.42 0.56 2.75
C TRP A 53 1.61 -0.40 3.91
N GLN A 54 1.29 0.01 5.15
CA GLN A 54 1.28 -0.90 6.29
C GLN A 54 0.22 -2.00 6.12
N ALA A 55 -1.02 -1.65 5.73
CA ALA A 55 -2.07 -2.64 5.48
C ALA A 55 -1.67 -3.62 4.35
N THR A 56 -0.98 -3.12 3.33
CA THR A 56 -0.40 -3.95 2.28
C THR A 56 0.65 -4.91 2.85
N ALA A 57 1.53 -4.45 3.72
CA ALA A 57 2.54 -5.27 4.37
C ALA A 57 1.92 -6.34 5.30
N GLU A 58 0.83 -6.01 5.99
CA GLU A 58 0.07 -6.97 6.81
C GLU A 58 -0.46 -8.13 5.95
N ILE A 59 -0.99 -7.85 4.75
CA ILE A 59 -1.37 -8.91 3.80
C ILE A 59 -0.17 -9.79 3.44
N TYR A 60 0.99 -9.20 3.17
CA TYR A 60 2.18 -9.98 2.83
C TYR A 60 2.80 -10.75 4.00
N SER A 61 2.49 -10.35 5.23
CA SER A 61 2.92 -11.09 6.42
C SER A 61 2.22 -12.46 6.54
N ASP A 62 1.06 -12.61 5.88
CA ASP A 62 0.30 -13.87 5.77
C ASP A 62 0.37 -14.40 4.32
N PRO A 63 1.23 -15.39 4.03
CA PRO A 63 1.39 -15.92 2.68
C PRO A 63 0.14 -16.64 2.16
N GLU A 64 -0.72 -17.18 3.04
CA GLU A 64 -1.97 -17.82 2.64
C GLU A 64 -2.98 -16.76 2.20
N LEU A 65 -3.14 -15.70 2.99
CA LEU A 65 -4.00 -14.57 2.64
C LEU A 65 -3.53 -13.89 1.34
N ALA A 66 -2.22 -13.64 1.21
CA ALA A 66 -1.65 -13.06 -0.01
C ALA A 66 -1.93 -13.93 -1.24
N GLN A 67 -1.85 -15.26 -1.11
CA GLN A 67 -2.17 -16.18 -2.20
C GLN A 67 -3.66 -16.17 -2.53
N ARG A 68 -4.53 -16.18 -1.51
CA ARG A 68 -5.99 -16.12 -1.69
C ARG A 68 -6.45 -14.85 -2.39
N LEU A 69 -5.89 -13.69 -2.03
CA LEU A 69 -6.23 -12.40 -2.65
C LEU A 69 -5.70 -12.24 -4.08
N ARG A 70 -4.62 -12.95 -4.43
CA ARG A 70 -4.04 -12.97 -5.79
C ARG A 70 -4.60 -14.08 -6.68
N GLY A 71 -5.31 -15.04 -6.09
CA GLY A 71 -5.91 -16.16 -6.77
C GLY A 71 -7.20 -15.79 -7.49
N PRO A 72 -7.82 -16.74 -8.20
CA PRO A 72 -9.16 -16.55 -8.73
C PRO A 72 -10.14 -16.30 -7.57
N PHE A 73 -11.02 -15.32 -7.74
CA PHE A 73 -12.09 -15.07 -6.78
C PHE A 73 -13.14 -16.17 -6.87
N ASP A 74 -13.58 -16.67 -5.72
CA ASP A 74 -14.77 -17.48 -5.65
C ASP A 74 -15.99 -16.59 -5.90
N THR A 75 -16.76 -16.92 -6.93
CA THR A 75 -17.96 -16.18 -7.35
C THR A 75 -19.23 -17.00 -7.16
N THR A 76 -19.15 -18.15 -6.48
CA THR A 76 -20.28 -19.06 -6.29
C THR A 76 -21.46 -18.37 -5.60
N ASP A 77 -21.18 -17.51 -4.60
CA ASP A 77 -22.18 -16.76 -3.85
C ASP A 77 -22.31 -15.29 -4.31
N ALA A 78 -21.66 -14.91 -5.42
CA ALA A 78 -21.71 -13.54 -5.92
C ALA A 78 -23.05 -13.27 -6.65
N VAL A 79 -23.57 -12.05 -6.51
CA VAL A 79 -24.71 -11.56 -7.29
C VAL A 79 -24.19 -10.63 -8.38
N GLU A 80 -24.63 -10.83 -9.62
CA GLU A 80 -24.32 -9.90 -10.70
C GLU A 80 -24.98 -8.54 -10.42
N VAL A 81 -24.15 -7.49 -10.36
CA VAL A 81 -24.60 -6.12 -10.12
C VAL A 81 -24.50 -5.33 -11.42
N GLU A 82 -25.61 -4.71 -11.84
CA GLU A 82 -25.60 -3.82 -12.99
C GLU A 82 -24.64 -2.65 -12.75
N ARG A 83 -23.68 -2.45 -13.66
CA ARG A 83 -22.74 -1.32 -13.57
C ARG A 83 -23.56 -0.03 -13.50
N PRO A 84 -23.29 0.87 -12.54
CA PRO A 84 -24.01 2.14 -12.47
C PRO A 84 -23.90 2.85 -13.82
N SER A 85 -25.04 3.09 -14.45
CA SER A 85 -25.12 3.90 -15.66
C SER A 85 -24.78 5.33 -15.25
N THR A 86 -23.73 5.90 -15.85
CA THR A 86 -23.45 7.32 -15.71
C THR A 86 -24.62 8.05 -16.36
N VAL A 87 -25.62 8.43 -15.57
CA VAL A 87 -26.63 9.40 -15.99
C VAL A 87 -25.89 10.73 -16.08
N VAL A 88 -25.35 11.04 -17.26
CA VAL A 88 -24.84 12.37 -17.58
C VAL A 88 -26.07 13.22 -17.86
N GLY A 89 -26.46 14.04 -16.88
CA GLY A 89 -27.47 15.08 -17.00
C GLY A 89 -26.85 16.43 -17.30
#